data_AF-A0A165NIE9-F1
#
_entry.id   AF-A0A165NIE9-F1
#
_cell.length_a   1.000
_cell.length_b   1.000
_cell.length_c   1.000
_cell.angle_alpha   90.00
_cell.angle_beta   90.00
_cell.angle_gamma   90.00
#
_symmetry.space_group_name_H-M   'P 1'
#
loop_
_entity.id
_entity.type
_entity.pdbx_description
1 polymer ?
#
loop_
_entity_poly.entity_id
_entity_poly.type
_entity_poly.pdbx_seq_one_letter_code
_entity_poly.pdbx_strand_id
1 'polypeptide(L)' 'MARNNNSNQIVVPGAQGALDAMKQEIAAEFGVHLGPDTTSRANGSVGGEITKRLVAQALGGLR' A
#
# COMPACT_ATOMS: atom_id res chain seq x y z
N MET A 1 -10.48 -8.56 21.02
CA MET A 1 -9.56 -7.67 20.29
C MET A 1 -10.01 -7.60 18.84
N ALA A 2 -10.40 -6.43 18.35
CA ALA A 2 -10.93 -6.26 17.00
C ALA A 2 -9.82 -6.45 15.96
N ARG A 3 -9.96 -7.47 15.09
CA ARG A 3 -9.14 -7.65 13.90
C ARG A 3 -9.62 -6.67 12.84
N ASN A 4 -9.13 -5.43 12.90
CA ASN A 4 -9.27 -4.49 11.79
C ASN A 4 -8.35 -4.94 10.66
N ASN A 5 -8.85 -5.88 9.85
CA ASN A 5 -8.27 -6.19 8.55
C ASN A 5 -8.51 -4.99 7.64
N ASN A 6 -7.53 -4.08 7.57
CA ASN A 6 -7.56 -2.94 6.66
C ASN A 6 -7.32 -3.44 5.23
N SER A 7 -8.33 -4.07 4.61
CA SER A 7 -8.30 -4.42 3.21
C SER A 7 -8.79 -3.23 2.39
N ASN A 8 -7.86 -2.42 1.88
CA ASN A 8 -8.19 -1.46 0.84
C ASN A 8 -8.60 -2.24 -0.41
N GLN A 9 -9.87 -2.16 -0.80
CA GLN A 9 -10.38 -2.79 -2.00
C GLN A 9 -9.86 -2.02 -3.23
N ILE A 10 -9.36 -2.76 -4.22
CA ILE A 10 -8.97 -2.16 -5.49
C ILE A 10 -10.24 -1.79 -6.25
N VAL A 11 -10.47 -0.49 -6.43
CA VAL A 11 -11.66 0.05 -7.08
C VAL A 11 -11.49 0.22 -8.60
N VAL A 12 -10.25 0.16 -9.10
CA VAL A 12 -9.93 0.31 -10.53
C VAL A 12 -9.63 -1.06 -11.15
N PRO A 13 -10.45 -1.55 -12.10
CA PRO A 13 -10.16 -2.81 -12.80
C PRO A 13 -8.79 -2.75 -13.50
N GLY A 14 -8.00 -3.82 -13.37
CA GLY A 14 -6.68 -3.93 -13.99
C GLY A 14 -5.53 -3.26 -13.23
N ALA A 15 -5.79 -2.47 -12.18
CA ALA A 15 -4.75 -1.79 -11.42
C ALA A 15 -3.94 -2.72 -10.48
N GLN A 16 -4.39 -3.97 -10.27
CA GLN A 16 -3.76 -4.93 -9.36
C GLN A 16 -2.26 -5.12 -9.62
N GLY A 17 -1.86 -5.32 -10.88
CA GLY A 17 -0.45 -5.55 -11.22
C GLY A 17 0.45 -4.36 -10.89
N ALA A 18 0.00 -3.14 -11.20
CA ALA A 18 0.74 -1.92 -10.89
C ALA A 18 0.84 -1.67 -9.38
N LEU A 19 -0.25 -1.94 -8.65
CA LEU A 19 -0.27 -1.83 -7.19
C LEU A 19 0.62 -2.88 -6.51
N ASP A 20 0.69 -4.09 -7.07
CA ASP A 20 1.58 -5.13 -6.58
C ASP A 20 3.06 -4.79 -6.79
N ALA A 21 3.41 -4.21 -7.96
CA ALA A 21 4.77 -3.72 -8.20
C ALA A 21 5.13 -2.61 -7.18
N MET A 22 4.28 -1.60 -7.04
CA MET A 22 4.48 -0.50 -6.09
C MET A 22 4.60 -0.99 -4.63
N LYS A 23 3.79 -1.99 -4.26
CA LYS A 23 3.84 -2.62 -2.93
C LYS A 23 5.21 -3.26 -2.66
N GLN A 24 5.76 -3.98 -3.63
CA GLN A 24 7.08 -4.62 -3.47
C GLN A 24 8.22 -3.59 -3.43
N GLU A 25 8.15 -2.55 -4.27
CA GLU A 25 9.11 -1.44 -4.26
C GLU A 25 9.15 -0.75 -2.89
N ILE A 26 7.98 -0.33 -2.38
CA ILE A 26 7.88 0.35 -1.08
C ILE A 26 8.30 -0.57 0.07
N ALA A 27 7.90 -1.85 0.03
CA ALA A 27 8.31 -2.82 1.04
C ALA A 27 9.85 -2.95 1.08
N ALA A 28 10.51 -2.98 -0.08
CA ALA A 28 11.96 -2.98 -0.18
C ALA A 28 12.58 -1.67 0.34
N GLU A 29 12.04 -0.50 -0.04
CA GLU A 29 12.50 0.81 0.44
C GLU A 29 12.43 0.92 1.97
N PHE A 30 11.38 0.38 2.58
CA PHE A 30 11.16 0.44 4.04
C PHE A 30 11.83 -0.72 4.79
N GLY A 31 12.44 -1.68 4.09
CA GLY A 31 13.03 -2.88 4.69
C GLY A 31 11.98 -3.77 5.39
N VAL A 32 10.73 -3.74 4.92
CA VAL A 32 9.62 -4.49 5.50
C VAL A 32 9.40 -5.77 4.71
N HIS A 33 9.53 -6.92 5.36
CA HIS A 33 9.08 -8.18 4.78
C HIS A 33 7.57 -8.35 5.04
N LEU A 34 6.75 -8.34 4.00
CA LEU A 34 5.29 -8.45 4.17
C LEU A 34 4.91 -9.89 4.54
N GLY A 35 4.12 -10.06 5.59
CA GLY A 35 3.70 -11.38 6.03
C GLY A 35 2.91 -11.38 7.34
N PRO A 36 2.34 -12.54 7.72
CA PRO A 36 1.55 -12.68 8.95
C PRO A 36 2.39 -12.51 10.22
N ASP A 37 3.69 -12.82 10.16
CA ASP A 37 4.63 -12.68 11.28
C ASP A 37 5.17 -11.25 11.45
N THR A 38 4.96 -10.40 10.44
CA THR A 38 5.36 -8.99 10.48
C THR A 38 4.33 -8.16 11.24
N THR A 39 4.82 -7.23 12.05
CA THR A 39 3.92 -6.38 12.85
C THR A 39 2.89 -5.68 11.96
N SER A 40 1.65 -5.58 12.44
CA SER A 40 0.57 -4.92 11.71
C SER A 40 0.92 -3.47 11.32
N ARG A 41 1.72 -2.80 12.15
CA ARG A 41 2.22 -1.44 11.87
C ARG A 41 3.17 -1.42 10.68
N ALA A 42 4.12 -2.36 10.61
CA ALA A 42 5.06 -2.44 9.49
C ALA A 42 4.33 -2.80 8.18
N ASN A 43 3.46 -3.81 8.20
CA ASN A 43 2.61 -4.13 7.05
C ASN A 43 1.73 -2.93 6.63
N GLY A 44 1.14 -2.24 7.62
CA GLY A 44 0.30 -1.06 7.38
C GLY A 44 1.07 0.14 6.82
N SER A 45 2.35 0.31 7.16
CA SER A 45 3.18 1.42 6.66
C SER A 45 3.36 1.39 5.14
N VAL A 46 3.51 0.18 4.57
CA VAL A 46 3.60 -0.02 3.11
C VAL A 46 2.28 0.39 2.44
N GLY A 47 1.14 -0.06 2.98
CA GLY A 47 -0.17 0.32 2.46
C GLY A 47 -0.46 1.82 2.53
N GLY A 48 -0.06 2.47 3.63
CA GLY A 48 -0.20 3.92 3.79
C GLY A 48 0.61 4.72 2.78
N GLU A 49 1.83 4.29 2.47
CA GLU A 49 2.68 4.95 1.48
C GLU A 49 2.16 4.77 0.05
N ILE A 50 1.61 3.60 -0.30
CA ILE A 50 0.89 3.40 -1.58
C ILE A 50 -0.21 4.45 -1.73
N THR A 51 -1.10 4.57 -0.73
CA THR A 51 -2.18 5.56 -0.77
C THR A 51 -1.65 6.98 -0.88
N LYS A 52 -0.60 7.32 -0.13
CA LYS A 52 0.02 8.65 -0.18
C LYS A 52 0.56 8.98 -1.56
N ARG A 53 1.27 8.06 -2.22
CA ARG A 53 1.81 8.25 -3.59
C ARG A 53 0.68 8.39 -4.60
N LEU A 54 -0.34 7.54 -4.54
CA LEU A 54 -1.50 7.62 -5.44
C LEU A 54 -2.24 8.97 -5.30
N VAL A 55 -2.48 9.42 -4.07
CA VAL A 55 -3.12 10.71 -3.81
C VAL A 55 -2.23 11.86 -4.30
N ALA A 56 -0.91 11.79 -4.05
CA ALA A 56 0.01 12.81 -4.54
C ALA A 56 0.05 12.88 -6.08
N GLN A 57 -0.02 11.74 -6.79
CA GLN A 57 -0.10 11.69 -8.25
C GLN A 57 -1.42 12.27 -8.75
N ALA A 58 -2.55 11.91 -8.13
CA ALA A 58 -3.86 12.42 -8.50
C ALA A 58 -3.98 13.93 -8.28
N LEU A 59 -3.49 14.45 -7.14
CA LEU A 59 -3.50 15.88 -6.83
C LEU A 59 -2.43 16.65 -7.63
N GLY A 60 -1.29 16.05 -7.91
CA GLY A 60 -0.20 16.65 -8.67
C GLY A 60 -0.52 16.85 -10.15
N GLY A 61 -1.38 16.00 -10.72
CA GLY A 61 -1.96 16.17 -12.06
C GLY A 61 -3.16 17.13 -12.11
N LEU A 62 -3.59 17.67 -10.97
CA LEU A 62 -4.74 18.57 -10.82
C LEU A 62 -4.29 20.05 -10.73
N ARG A 63 -3.31 20.43 -11.55
CA ARG A 63 -2.81 21.80 -11.70
C ARG A 63 -3.33 22.43 -12.98
#